data_AF-A0A960I117-F1
#
_entry.id   AF-A0A960I117-F1
#
_cell.length_a   1.000
_cell.length_b   1.000
_cell.length_c   1.000
_cell.angle_alpha   90.00
_cell.angle_beta   90.00
_cell.angle_gamma   90.00
#
_symmetry.space_group_name_H-M   'P 1'
#
loop_
_entity.id
_entity.type
_entity.pdbx_description
1 polymer ?
#
loop_
_entity_poly.entity_id
_entity_poly.type
_entity_poly.pdbx_seq_one_letter_code
_entity_poly.pdbx_strand_id
1 'polypeptide(L)'
;MAAKKTKVKGLFKGMKVTFDEMTQTIWPGEGAKRFLQPPSPAKGAATVQYPHEKEAPATRARGVIALKEENCTACMLCVRSCPDWCIY
;
A
#
# COMPACT_ATOMS: atom_id res chain seq x y z
N MET A 1 30.20 -18.57 30.95
CA MET A 1 28.73 -18.36 30.87
C MET A 1 28.42 -16.87 30.70
N ALA A 2 28.38 -16.30 29.48
CA ALA A 2 28.22 -14.84 29.32
C ALA A 2 27.60 -14.36 27.97
N ALA A 3 26.71 -15.12 27.34
CA ALA A 3 26.12 -14.74 26.04
C ALA A 3 24.61 -14.41 26.07
N LYS A 4 23.92 -14.50 27.22
CA LYS A 4 22.44 -14.42 27.28
C LYS A 4 21.87 -12.98 27.35
N LYS A 5 22.62 -12.01 27.88
CA LYS A 5 22.12 -10.63 28.10
C LYS A 5 21.85 -9.83 26.81
N THR A 6 22.54 -10.14 25.71
CA THR A 6 22.38 -9.44 24.42
C THR A 6 21.15 -9.91 23.65
N LYS A 7 20.87 -11.22 23.58
CA LYS A 7 19.65 -11.76 22.96
C LYS A 7 18.37 -11.28 23.66
N VAL A 8 18.37 -11.24 24.99
CA VAL A 8 17.22 -10.78 25.78
C VAL A 8 16.94 -9.29 25.54
N LYS A 9 17.97 -8.45 25.51
CA LYS A 9 17.83 -7.01 25.18
C LYS A 9 17.26 -6.79 23.77
N GLY A 10 17.65 -7.61 22.79
CA GLY A 10 17.10 -7.54 21.42
C GLY A 10 15.61 -7.89 21.35
N LEU A 11 15.20 -8.96 22.05
CA LEU A 11 13.80 -9.38 22.08
C LEU A 11 12.87 -8.32 22.69
N PHE A 12 13.28 -7.72 23.82
CA PHE A 12 12.50 -6.65 24.44
C PHE A 12 12.40 -5.40 23.57
N LYS A 13 13.45 -5.06 22.83
CA LYS A 13 13.40 -3.95 21.88
C LYS A 13 12.42 -4.24 20.73
N GLY A 14 12.43 -5.46 20.18
CA GLY A 14 11.47 -5.87 19.16
C GLY A 14 10.03 -5.79 19.65
N MET A 15 9.77 -6.35 20.84
CA MET A 15 8.44 -6.33 21.45
C MET A 15 7.95 -4.91 21.74
N LYS A 16 8.86 -4.00 22.13
CA LYS A 16 8.54 -2.58 22.29
C LYS A 16 8.11 -1.94 20.96
N VAL A 17 8.87 -2.12 19.88
CA VAL A 17 8.53 -1.53 18.58
C VAL A 17 7.18 -2.06 18.07
N THR A 18 6.93 -3.35 18.20
CA THR A 18 5.63 -3.93 17.79
C THR A 18 4.48 -3.39 18.62
N PHE A 19 4.69 -3.17 19.92
CA PHE A 19 3.65 -2.59 20.78
C PHE A 19 3.38 -1.13 20.41
N ASP A 20 4.42 -0.35 20.16
CA ASP A 20 4.30 1.05 19.75
C ASP A 20 3.51 1.15 18.43
N GLU A 21 3.83 0.34 17.42
CA GLU A 21 3.10 0.30 16.13
C GLU A 21 1.65 -0.20 16.29
N MET A 22 1.43 -1.23 17.11
CA MET A 22 0.09 -1.75 17.39
C MET A 22 -0.79 -0.68 18.03
N THR A 23 -0.27 0.09 18.98
CA THR A 23 -1.05 1.22 19.53
C THR A 23 -1.32 2.28 18.47
N GLN A 24 -0.42 2.50 17.49
CA GLN A 24 -0.57 3.50 16.42
C GLN A 24 -1.72 3.15 15.47
N THR A 25 -1.82 1.89 15.12
CA THR A 25 -2.83 1.38 14.21
C THR A 25 -4.20 1.20 14.88
N ILE A 26 -4.26 0.74 16.13
CA ILE A 26 -5.53 0.46 16.82
C ILE A 26 -6.19 1.74 17.36
N TRP A 27 -5.41 2.69 17.87
CA TRP A 27 -5.91 3.96 18.39
C TRP A 27 -5.39 5.16 17.59
N PRO A 28 -5.97 5.44 16.42
CA PRO A 28 -5.60 6.58 15.59
C PRO A 28 -6.19 7.87 16.21
N GLY A 29 -5.49 8.45 17.17
CA GLY A 29 -5.84 9.71 17.79
C GLY A 29 -4.60 10.47 18.26
N GLU A 30 -4.57 11.78 18.07
CA GLU A 30 -3.50 12.65 18.56
C GLU A 30 -3.73 12.98 20.04
N GLY A 31 -2.68 12.91 20.86
CA GLY A 31 -2.70 13.30 22.27
C GLY A 31 -3.67 12.48 23.14
N ALA A 32 -4.41 13.14 24.02
CA ALA A 32 -5.31 12.49 24.99
C ALA A 32 -6.47 11.69 24.35
N LYS A 33 -6.80 11.96 23.07
CA LYS A 33 -7.86 11.24 22.34
C LYS A 33 -7.50 9.79 22.04
N ARG A 34 -6.20 9.43 22.02
CA ARG A 34 -5.72 8.06 21.81
C ARG A 34 -6.20 7.05 22.85
N PHE A 35 -6.52 7.52 24.07
CA PHE A 35 -6.99 6.67 25.17
C PHE A 35 -8.49 6.78 25.43
N LEU A 36 -9.18 7.73 24.78
CA LEU A 36 -10.60 7.99 24.95
C LEU A 36 -11.45 7.45 23.79
N GLN A 37 -10.83 7.18 22.64
CA GLN A 37 -11.51 6.74 21.43
C GLN A 37 -11.57 5.20 21.36
N PRO A 38 -12.66 4.60 20.85
CA PRO A 38 -12.74 3.16 20.67
C PRO A 38 -11.69 2.68 19.65
N PRO A 39 -11.20 1.43 19.78
CA PRO A 39 -10.22 0.86 18.87
C PRO A 39 -10.79 0.82 17.44
N SER A 40 -10.11 1.48 16.49
CA SER A 40 -10.51 1.52 15.08
C SER A 40 -9.33 1.19 14.16
N PRO A 41 -8.99 -0.11 14.02
CA PRO A 41 -7.87 -0.55 13.18
C PRO A 41 -8.02 -0.16 11.71
N ALA A 42 -9.26 -0.10 11.22
CA ALA A 42 -9.58 0.24 9.84
C ALA A 42 -9.18 1.68 9.45
N LYS A 43 -9.06 2.59 10.43
CA LYS A 43 -8.69 3.99 10.19
C LYS A 43 -7.21 4.29 10.44
N GLY A 44 -6.53 3.48 11.26
CA GLY A 44 -5.14 3.72 11.66
C GLY A 44 -4.10 2.91 10.89
N ALA A 45 -4.50 1.85 10.19
CA ALA A 45 -3.59 1.08 9.36
C ALA A 45 -3.17 1.88 8.11
N ALA A 46 -1.89 1.78 7.73
CA ALA A 46 -1.37 2.31 6.46
C ALA A 46 -1.80 1.43 5.27
N THR A 47 -3.10 1.23 5.12
CA THR A 47 -3.72 0.44 4.06
C THR A 47 -4.89 1.20 3.46
N VAL A 48 -5.18 0.94 2.19
CA VAL A 48 -6.36 1.51 1.51
C VAL A 48 -7.44 0.44 1.44
N GLN A 49 -8.67 0.79 1.87
CA GLN A 49 -9.79 -0.13 1.97
C GLN A 49 -10.49 -0.35 0.62
N TYR A 50 -9.80 -1.02 -0.30
CA TYR A 50 -10.40 -1.41 -1.60
C TYR A 50 -11.58 -2.39 -1.40
N PRO A 51 -12.70 -2.26 -2.14
CA PRO A 51 -12.97 -1.32 -3.23
C PRO A 51 -13.62 0.00 -2.81
N HIS A 52 -13.88 0.20 -1.51
CA HIS A 52 -14.58 1.37 -0.98
C HIS A 52 -13.76 2.65 -1.11
N GLU A 53 -12.46 2.54 -0.92
CA GLU A 53 -11.49 3.60 -1.14
C GLU A 53 -10.46 3.12 -2.17
N LYS A 54 -10.11 3.98 -3.13
CA LYS A 54 -9.17 3.65 -4.21
C LYS A 54 -8.03 4.66 -4.22
N GLU A 55 -6.81 4.16 -4.34
CA GLU A 55 -5.64 5.02 -4.55
C GLU A 55 -5.70 5.70 -5.91
N ALA A 56 -5.25 6.95 -5.96
CA ALA A 56 -5.08 7.65 -7.23
C ALA A 56 -3.87 7.07 -7.98
N PRO A 57 -4.03 6.57 -9.22
CA PRO A 57 -2.90 6.11 -10.00
C PRO A 57 -1.94 7.27 -10.31
N ALA A 58 -0.64 6.97 -10.40
CA ALA A 58 0.35 7.95 -10.83
C ALA A 58 0.02 8.49 -12.24
N THR A 59 0.44 9.73 -12.53
CA THR A 59 0.10 10.43 -13.79
C THR A 59 0.50 9.69 -15.07
N ARG A 60 1.51 8.81 -15.01
CA ARG A 60 1.98 7.97 -16.13
C ARG A 60 1.79 6.47 -15.86
N ALA A 61 0.83 6.10 -15.03
CA ALA A 61 0.47 4.70 -14.83
C ALA A 61 0.00 4.08 -16.16
N ARG A 62 0.51 2.90 -16.50
CA ARG A 62 0.09 2.16 -17.69
C ARG A 62 -1.17 1.36 -17.36
N GLY A 63 -2.31 1.83 -17.83
CA GLY A 63 -3.61 1.21 -17.62
C GLY A 63 -4.07 0.38 -18.83
N VAL A 64 -5.38 0.24 -18.95
CA VAL A 64 -6.02 -0.41 -20.10
C VAL A 64 -5.79 0.41 -21.35
N ILE A 65 -5.36 -0.25 -22.43
CA ILE A 65 -5.19 0.38 -23.74
C ILE A 65 -6.57 0.67 -24.31
N ALA A 66 -6.80 1.93 -24.70
CA ALA A 66 -8.03 2.37 -25.35
C ALA A 66 -7.73 2.95 -26.73
N LEU A 67 -8.57 2.61 -27.72
CA LEU A 67 -8.47 3.16 -29.07
C LEU A 67 -9.08 4.57 -29.10
N LYS A 68 -8.34 5.52 -29.68
CA LYS A 68 -8.85 6.82 -30.07
C LYS A 68 -9.06 6.83 -31.58
N GLU A 69 -10.31 6.65 -32.00
CA GLU A 69 -10.69 6.41 -33.40
C GLU A 69 -10.23 7.54 -34.32
N GLU A 70 -10.32 8.79 -33.85
CA GLU A 70 -9.90 9.98 -34.58
C GLU A 70 -8.39 10.02 -34.91
N ASN A 71 -7.57 9.27 -34.17
CA ASN A 71 -6.12 9.20 -34.37
C ASN A 71 -5.67 7.92 -35.09
N CYS A 72 -6.56 6.95 -35.28
CA CYS A 72 -6.21 5.67 -35.89
C CYS A 72 -6.30 5.74 -37.42
N THR A 73 -5.22 5.40 -38.12
CA THR A 73 -5.17 5.34 -39.59
C THR A 73 -5.11 3.91 -40.14
N ALA A 74 -5.30 2.91 -39.28
CA ALA A 74 -5.11 1.50 -39.61
C ALA A 74 -3.72 1.17 -40.19
N CYS A 75 -2.67 1.89 -39.78
CA CYS A 75 -1.30 1.70 -40.26
C CYS A 75 -0.62 0.40 -39.81
N MET A 76 -1.26 -0.37 -38.91
CA MET A 76 -0.78 -1.65 -38.37
C MET A 76 0.54 -1.58 -37.57
N LEU A 77 1.03 -0.39 -37.18
CA LEU A 77 2.25 -0.26 -36.37
C LEU A 77 2.04 -0.78 -34.94
N CYS A 78 0.89 -0.50 -34.32
CA CYS A 78 0.56 -0.98 -32.98
C CYS A 78 0.62 -2.51 -32.91
N VAL A 79 0.01 -3.19 -33.89
CA VAL A 79 -0.03 -4.66 -34.00
C VAL A 79 1.37 -5.25 -34.10
N ARG A 80 2.24 -4.66 -34.94
CA ARG A 80 3.58 -5.16 -35.19
C ARG A 80 4.54 -4.86 -34.03
N SER A 81 4.29 -3.80 -33.28
CA SER A 81 5.10 -3.41 -32.11
C SER A 81 4.73 -4.17 -30.83
N CYS A 82 3.53 -4.74 -30.77
CA CYS A 82 3.05 -5.41 -29.57
C CYS A 82 3.86 -6.70 -29.32
N PRO A 83 4.57 -6.84 -28.19
CA PRO A 83 5.40 -8.02 -27.94
C PRO A 83 4.58 -9.29 -27.67
N ASP A 84 3.34 -9.15 -27.20
CA ASP A 84 2.42 -10.25 -26.87
C ASP A 84 1.46 -10.59 -28.02
N TRP A 85 1.42 -9.75 -29.06
CA TRP A 85 0.50 -9.89 -30.21
C TRP A 85 -0.99 -9.90 -29.81
N CYS A 86 -1.34 -9.22 -28.72
CA CYS A 86 -2.71 -9.17 -28.19
C CYS A 86 -3.63 -8.12 -28.84
N ILE A 87 -3.14 -7.38 -29.84
CA ILE A 87 -3.91 -6.40 -30.62
C ILE A 87 -4.12 -7.00 -32.02
N TYR A 88 -5.30 -6.82 -32.61
CA TYR A 88 -5.66 -7.27 -33.96
C TYR A 88 -6.21 -6.12 -34.77
#